data_AF-A0A7M7H6N9-F1
#
_entry.id   AF-A0A7M7H6N9-F1
#
_cell.length_a   1.000
_cell.length_b   1.000
_cell.length_c   1.000
_cell.angle_alpha   90.00
_cell.angle_beta   90.00
_cell.angle_gamma   90.00
#
_symmetry.space_group_name_H-M   'P 1'
#
loop_
_entity.id
_entity.type
_entity.pdbx_description
1 polymer ?
#
loop_
_entity_poly.entity_id
_entity_poly.type
_entity_poly.pdbx_seq_one_letter_code
_entity_poly.pdbx_strand_id
1 'polypeptide(L)'
;MAGFWEWDYSSQNGPSKWVEKFPMAAGSRQSPVNIETDRVESDHEALISKPLRWKYPATASRKLVNPGYCWRIDTDGDGTLLSGGPLMDDVYKLEQYHCHWGCSDSRGSEHTVDGQAFAGELHLVHWNTSKYKTFAEAAKAPDGLAVLGVFLKVGKAHEEMDKIARLLPYVSHKDDCIEINEPIDPSKLLPVRGGRAGSSNSAAQRCVNPCMRWAGRIIRPAENKGSQWQDDNGYWTYLGSLTTPPCNESVTWILFKRYIEVSHHQLNIFRNLRKFPRGEECPCHENHGVVINNFRPPLPLGNRVLRECGSF
;
A
#
# COMPACT_ATOMS: atom_id res chain seq x y z
N MET A 1 -24.46 -1.33 24.68
CA MET A 1 -23.03 -1.14 24.99
C MET A 1 -22.29 -1.27 23.66
N ALA A 2 -21.95 -0.14 23.03
CA ALA A 2 -21.28 -0.14 21.72
C ALA A 2 -19.92 -0.83 21.83
N GLY A 3 -19.63 -1.78 20.93
CA GLY A 3 -18.42 -2.58 20.96
C GLY A 3 -17.18 -1.70 20.83
N PHE A 4 -16.35 -1.70 21.87
CA PHE A 4 -15.02 -1.12 21.81
C PHE A 4 -14.24 -1.80 20.67
N TRP A 5 -13.77 -1.01 19.70
CA TRP A 5 -12.94 -1.47 18.60
C TRP A 5 -11.77 -2.30 19.14
N GLU A 6 -11.55 -3.49 18.59
CA GLU A 6 -10.42 -4.32 19.01
C GLU A 6 -9.08 -3.67 18.65
N TRP A 7 -9.02 -2.93 17.52
CA TRP A 7 -7.85 -2.18 17.06
C TRP A 7 -8.25 -1.01 16.13
N ASP A 8 -7.39 0.00 16.04
CA ASP A 8 -7.45 1.07 15.03
C ASP A 8 -6.06 1.69 14.83
N TYR A 9 -5.99 2.98 14.45
CA TYR A 9 -4.75 3.77 14.33
C TYR A 9 -4.68 4.95 15.32
N SER A 10 -5.52 4.94 16.36
CA SER A 10 -5.55 5.96 17.42
C SER A 10 -4.41 5.75 18.42
N SER A 11 -4.21 6.73 19.30
CA SER A 11 -3.29 6.57 20.42
C SER A 11 -3.65 5.41 21.38
N GLN A 12 -4.94 5.06 21.49
CA GLN A 12 -5.45 4.07 22.45
C GLN A 12 -5.40 2.64 21.92
N ASN A 13 -5.74 2.42 20.64
CA ASN A 13 -5.81 1.09 20.03
C ASN A 13 -4.90 0.95 18.79
N GLY A 14 -3.93 1.85 18.63
CA GLY A 14 -3.03 1.93 17.48
C GLY A 14 -1.93 0.85 17.41
N PRO A 15 -1.09 0.90 16.37
CA PRO A 15 -0.04 -0.10 16.11
C PRO A 15 0.85 -0.47 17.29
N SER A 16 1.19 0.48 18.16
CA SER A 16 2.01 0.23 19.36
C SER A 16 1.35 -0.67 20.42
N LYS A 17 0.02 -0.85 20.31
CA LYS A 17 -0.83 -1.59 21.24
C LYS A 17 -1.37 -2.89 20.68
N TRP A 18 -1.24 -3.13 19.37
CA TRP A 18 -1.82 -4.31 18.73
C TRP A 18 -1.32 -5.63 19.32
N VAL A 19 -0.05 -5.70 19.77
CA VAL A 19 0.51 -6.90 20.40
C VAL A 19 -0.27 -7.37 21.64
N GLU A 20 -0.94 -6.45 22.35
CA GLU A 20 -1.69 -6.76 23.58
C GLU A 20 -2.89 -7.69 23.30
N LYS A 21 -3.48 -7.62 22.10
CA LYS A 21 -4.63 -8.44 21.68
C LYS A 21 -4.30 -9.41 20.54
N PHE A 22 -3.28 -9.09 19.75
CA PHE A 22 -2.85 -9.85 18.58
C PHE A 22 -1.37 -10.23 18.75
N PRO A 23 -1.06 -11.31 19.48
CA PRO A 23 0.33 -11.67 19.81
C PRO A 23 1.24 -11.85 18.58
N MET A 24 0.68 -12.24 17.43
CA MET A 24 1.39 -12.34 16.16
C MET A 24 2.02 -11.02 15.72
N ALA A 25 1.53 -9.87 16.21
CA ALA A 25 2.13 -8.55 15.95
C ALA A 25 3.58 -8.42 16.49
N ALA A 26 4.02 -9.31 17.39
CA ALA A 26 5.40 -9.42 17.87
C ALA A 26 6.24 -10.46 17.11
N GLY A 27 5.75 -10.94 15.96
CA GLY A 27 6.47 -11.90 15.12
C GLY A 27 7.83 -11.39 14.63
N SER A 28 8.70 -12.32 14.23
CA SER A 28 10.05 -12.04 13.74
C SER A 28 10.12 -11.56 12.28
N ARG A 29 9.03 -11.74 11.53
CA ARG A 29 8.89 -11.41 10.10
C ARG A 29 7.75 -10.42 9.88
N GLN A 30 7.60 -9.45 10.78
CA GLN A 30 6.55 -8.44 10.66
C GLN A 30 6.83 -7.42 9.54
N SER A 31 5.75 -6.87 9.00
CA SER A 31 5.73 -5.82 7.98
C SER A 31 4.95 -4.59 8.49
N PRO A 32 5.18 -3.39 7.95
CA PRO A 32 6.12 -3.06 6.87
C PRO A 32 7.58 -2.98 7.35
N VAL A 33 8.52 -2.77 6.44
CA VAL A 33 9.96 -2.55 6.75
C VAL A 33 10.50 -1.31 6.02
N ASN A 34 11.64 -0.81 6.49
CA ASN A 34 12.45 0.14 5.71
C ASN A 34 13.33 -0.63 4.73
N ILE A 35 13.29 -0.27 3.45
CA ILE A 35 14.15 -0.81 2.41
C ILE A 35 15.43 0.03 2.42
N GLU A 36 16.50 -0.53 2.99
CA GLU A 36 17.84 0.04 2.91
C GLU A 36 18.49 -0.40 1.59
N THR A 37 18.49 0.47 0.58
CA THR A 37 18.86 0.10 -0.80
C THR A 37 20.27 -0.45 -0.93
N ASP A 38 21.21 0.05 -0.11
CA ASP A 38 22.59 -0.43 -0.04
C ASP A 38 22.75 -1.84 0.58
N ARG A 39 21.69 -2.39 1.20
CA ARG A 39 21.69 -3.72 1.85
C ARG A 39 20.83 -4.75 1.13
N VAL A 40 20.19 -4.35 0.04
CA VAL A 40 19.37 -5.26 -0.77
C VAL A 40 20.29 -6.19 -1.55
N GLU A 41 20.00 -7.48 -1.51
CA GLU A 41 20.72 -8.47 -2.30
C GLU A 41 20.12 -8.58 -3.70
N SER A 42 20.95 -8.42 -4.73
CA SER A 42 20.50 -8.68 -6.10
C SER A 42 20.28 -10.18 -6.29
N ASP A 43 19.05 -10.56 -6.63
CA ASP A 43 18.68 -11.94 -6.99
C ASP A 43 18.08 -11.96 -8.39
N HIS A 44 18.64 -11.13 -9.28
CA HIS A 44 18.11 -10.87 -10.60
C HIS A 44 17.90 -12.17 -11.37
N GLU A 45 18.94 -13.02 -11.50
CA GLU A 45 18.88 -14.27 -12.28
C GLU A 45 17.78 -15.22 -11.79
N ALA A 46 17.63 -15.42 -10.47
CA ALA A 46 16.60 -16.32 -9.97
C ALA A 46 15.20 -15.73 -10.16
N LEU A 47 15.03 -14.43 -9.91
CA LEU A 47 13.74 -13.74 -10.02
C LEU A 47 13.25 -13.59 -11.47
N ILE A 48 14.17 -13.49 -12.45
CA ILE A 48 13.80 -13.46 -13.89
C ILE A 48 13.69 -14.85 -14.52
N SER A 49 14.20 -15.90 -13.88
CA SER A 49 14.07 -17.27 -14.40
C SER A 49 12.61 -17.67 -14.65
N LYS A 50 11.70 -17.11 -13.84
CA LYS A 50 10.24 -17.12 -14.05
C LYS A 50 9.74 -15.69 -13.86
N PRO A 51 9.63 -14.87 -14.91
CA PRO A 51 9.29 -13.45 -14.75
C PRO A 51 7.96 -13.26 -14.03
N LEU A 52 7.87 -12.22 -13.19
CA LEU A 52 6.62 -11.83 -12.54
C LEU A 52 5.54 -11.51 -13.57
N ARG A 53 4.39 -12.18 -13.47
CA ARG A 53 3.26 -12.07 -14.39
C ARG A 53 1.98 -11.84 -13.63
N TRP A 54 1.18 -10.91 -14.13
CA TRP A 54 -0.17 -10.68 -13.65
C TRP A 54 -1.13 -10.56 -14.83
N LYS A 55 -2.39 -10.94 -14.60
CA LYS A 55 -3.50 -10.74 -15.53
C LYS A 55 -4.70 -10.36 -14.71
N TYR A 56 -5.26 -9.18 -14.97
CA TYR A 56 -6.49 -8.70 -14.33
C TYR A 56 -7.48 -8.27 -15.41
N PRO A 57 -8.68 -8.87 -15.48
CA PRO A 57 -9.75 -8.30 -16.26
C PRO A 57 -10.10 -6.90 -15.76
N ALA A 58 -10.41 -5.97 -16.66
CA ALA A 58 -10.85 -4.62 -16.28
C ALA A 58 -12.13 -4.64 -15.41
N THR A 59 -12.88 -5.74 -15.48
CA THR A 59 -14.10 -5.99 -14.70
C THR A 59 -13.83 -6.72 -13.39
N ALA A 60 -12.59 -6.96 -12.96
CA ALA A 60 -12.31 -7.74 -11.74
C ALA A 60 -12.82 -7.08 -10.44
N SER A 61 -12.91 -5.74 -10.43
CA SER A 61 -13.41 -4.96 -9.30
C SER A 61 -14.92 -5.13 -9.13
N ARG A 62 -15.39 -5.52 -7.93
CA ARG A 62 -16.81 -5.81 -7.65
C ARG A 62 -17.47 -4.79 -6.74
N LYS A 63 -16.90 -4.57 -5.54
CA LYS A 63 -17.51 -3.71 -4.52
C LYS A 63 -16.48 -2.75 -3.97
N LEU A 64 -16.88 -1.49 -3.81
CA LEU A 64 -16.10 -0.49 -3.07
C LEU A 64 -16.69 -0.39 -1.66
N VAL A 65 -15.85 -0.55 -0.65
CA VAL A 65 -16.25 -0.65 0.75
C VAL A 65 -15.40 0.30 1.59
N ASN A 66 -16.02 0.95 2.57
CA ASN A 66 -15.31 1.63 3.65
C ASN A 66 -15.40 0.78 4.93
N PRO A 67 -14.38 -0.03 5.26
CA PRO A 67 -14.38 -0.83 6.50
C PRO A 67 -14.11 -0.01 7.77
N GLY A 68 -13.94 1.32 7.66
CA GLY A 68 -13.70 2.26 8.77
C GLY A 68 -12.22 2.58 9.00
N TYR A 69 -11.31 2.04 8.20
CA TYR A 69 -9.87 2.26 8.36
C TYR A 69 -9.12 2.45 7.03
N CYS A 70 -9.77 2.27 5.89
CA CYS A 70 -9.27 2.58 4.55
C CYS A 70 -10.48 2.68 3.60
N TRP A 71 -10.22 2.82 2.31
CA TRP A 71 -11.13 2.28 1.29
C TRP A 71 -10.57 0.94 0.80
N ARG A 72 -11.47 0.02 0.44
CA ARG A 72 -11.10 -1.30 -0.08
C ARG A 72 -12.00 -1.65 -1.26
N ILE A 73 -11.42 -2.20 -2.31
CA ILE A 73 -12.16 -2.81 -3.41
C ILE A 73 -12.06 -4.33 -3.29
N ASP A 74 -13.20 -4.97 -3.17
CA ASP A 74 -13.34 -6.43 -3.13
C ASP A 74 -13.51 -7.00 -4.54
N THR A 75 -12.92 -8.17 -4.79
CA THR A 75 -13.01 -8.93 -6.03
C THR A 75 -13.53 -10.35 -5.75
N ASP A 76 -13.85 -11.13 -6.79
CA ASP A 76 -14.12 -12.58 -6.69
C ASP A 76 -12.90 -13.44 -7.09
N GLY A 77 -11.87 -12.78 -7.63
CA GLY A 77 -10.69 -13.38 -8.22
C GLY A 77 -10.91 -13.97 -9.62
N ASP A 78 -12.11 -13.87 -10.19
CA ASP A 78 -12.45 -14.53 -11.45
C ASP A 78 -11.62 -13.96 -12.61
N GLY A 79 -10.91 -14.87 -13.30
CA GLY A 79 -10.02 -14.51 -14.42
C GLY A 79 -8.76 -13.75 -14.01
N THR A 80 -8.55 -13.51 -12.71
CA THR A 80 -7.33 -12.88 -12.18
C THR A 80 -6.22 -13.92 -11.99
N LEU A 81 -4.97 -13.49 -12.15
CA LEU A 81 -3.80 -14.33 -11.93
C LEU A 81 -2.60 -13.46 -11.54
N LEU A 82 -1.82 -13.96 -10.59
CA LEU A 82 -0.48 -13.53 -10.25
C LEU A 82 0.41 -14.77 -10.10
N SER A 83 1.58 -14.78 -10.77
CA SER A 83 2.56 -15.86 -10.67
C SER A 83 3.97 -15.38 -11.06
N GLY A 84 4.98 -16.25 -10.91
CA GLY A 84 6.37 -15.91 -11.21
C GLY A 84 7.01 -15.00 -10.17
N GLY A 85 8.18 -14.46 -10.51
CA GLY A 85 9.08 -13.79 -9.57
C GLY A 85 9.36 -14.68 -8.36
N PRO A 86 9.19 -14.17 -7.12
CA PRO A 86 9.39 -14.97 -5.92
C PRO A 86 8.32 -16.06 -5.69
N LEU A 87 7.23 -16.06 -6.47
CA LEU A 87 6.11 -17.01 -6.34
C LEU A 87 6.32 -18.27 -7.18
N MET A 88 7.32 -18.28 -8.07
CA MET A 88 7.67 -19.42 -8.91
C MET A 88 6.45 -19.93 -9.72
N ASP A 89 6.10 -21.20 -9.57
CA ASP A 89 4.98 -21.85 -10.29
C ASP A 89 3.62 -21.69 -9.61
N ASP A 90 3.61 -21.19 -8.37
CA ASP A 90 2.35 -21.04 -7.64
C ASP A 90 1.51 -19.91 -8.26
N VAL A 91 0.21 -20.15 -8.30
CA VAL A 91 -0.78 -19.23 -8.85
C VAL A 91 -1.57 -18.63 -7.71
N TYR A 92 -1.60 -17.31 -7.69
CA TYR A 92 -2.36 -16.53 -6.74
C TYR A 92 -3.48 -15.79 -7.46
N LYS A 93 -4.66 -15.72 -6.84
CA LYS A 93 -5.77 -14.90 -7.35
C LYS A 93 -5.90 -13.61 -6.53
N LEU A 94 -6.34 -12.53 -7.17
CA LEU A 94 -6.61 -11.26 -6.50
C LEU A 94 -7.82 -11.44 -5.58
N GLU A 95 -7.71 -10.99 -4.34
CA GLU A 95 -8.82 -10.99 -3.37
C GLU A 95 -9.41 -9.58 -3.27
N GLN A 96 -8.54 -8.61 -3.02
CA GLN A 96 -8.92 -7.22 -2.79
C GLN A 96 -7.72 -6.30 -3.00
N TYR A 97 -7.99 -5.00 -3.09
CA TYR A 97 -6.95 -3.99 -2.95
C TYR A 97 -7.41 -2.78 -2.14
N HIS A 98 -6.47 -2.15 -1.45
CA HIS A 98 -6.72 -1.02 -0.55
C HIS A 98 -5.50 -0.12 -0.46
N CYS A 99 -5.65 1.05 0.16
CA CYS A 99 -4.58 2.02 0.29
C CYS A 99 -4.37 2.50 1.73
N HIS A 100 -3.11 2.78 2.03
CA HIS A 100 -2.65 3.47 3.23
C HIS A 100 -2.19 4.89 2.87
N TRP A 101 -2.51 5.88 3.71
CA TRP A 101 -2.16 7.27 3.51
C TRP A 101 -1.99 8.01 4.83
N GLY A 102 -1.31 9.16 4.76
CA GLY A 102 -1.10 10.03 5.91
C GLY A 102 -1.79 11.38 5.78
N CYS A 103 -1.59 12.20 6.80
CA CYS A 103 -2.17 13.53 6.90
C CYS A 103 -1.53 14.58 5.97
N SER A 104 -0.45 14.22 5.27
CA SER A 104 0.31 15.13 4.42
C SER A 104 0.78 14.42 3.16
N ASP A 105 1.20 15.19 2.17
CA ASP A 105 1.67 14.67 0.88
C ASP A 105 3.07 14.04 0.93
N SER A 106 3.78 14.17 2.05
CA SER A 106 5.14 13.68 2.25
C SER A 106 5.23 12.47 3.18
N ARG A 107 4.09 11.93 3.65
CA ARG A 107 4.06 10.79 4.57
C ARG A 107 2.72 10.09 4.51
N GLY A 108 2.74 8.76 4.40
CA GLY A 108 1.54 7.94 4.32
C GLY A 108 1.76 6.50 3.86
N SER A 109 2.88 6.21 3.19
CA SER A 109 3.26 4.82 2.92
C SER A 109 3.59 4.06 4.21
N GLU A 110 3.42 2.74 4.16
CA GLU A 110 3.77 1.84 5.25
C GLU A 110 5.26 1.50 5.17
N HIS A 111 5.70 1.04 3.98
CA HIS A 111 7.10 0.87 3.67
C HIS A 111 7.78 2.24 3.48
N THR A 112 9.08 2.24 3.72
CA THR A 112 9.96 3.38 3.47
C THR A 112 11.16 2.90 2.66
N VAL A 113 11.80 3.81 1.92
CA VAL A 113 13.02 3.52 1.18
C VAL A 113 14.10 4.49 1.67
N ASP A 114 15.19 3.96 2.22
CA ASP A 114 16.26 4.72 2.86
C ASP A 114 15.74 5.74 3.89
N GLY A 115 14.71 5.34 4.64
CA GLY A 115 14.02 6.16 5.64
C GLY A 115 13.03 7.16 5.07
N GLN A 116 12.87 7.25 3.74
CA GLN A 116 11.92 8.16 3.10
C GLN A 116 10.57 7.49 2.89
N ALA A 117 9.51 8.17 3.33
CA ALA A 117 8.12 7.79 3.09
C ALA A 117 7.56 8.44 1.82
N PHE A 118 6.49 7.83 1.29
CA PHE A 118 5.68 8.33 0.18
C PHE A 118 4.33 8.86 0.71
N ALA A 119 3.55 9.51 -0.16
CA ALA A 119 2.26 10.10 0.21
C ALA A 119 1.22 9.05 0.61
N GLY A 120 1.36 7.84 0.07
CA GLY A 120 0.56 6.67 0.38
C GLY A 120 1.16 5.40 -0.24
N GLU A 121 0.50 4.28 0.00
CA GLU A 121 0.89 2.98 -0.54
C GLU A 121 -0.36 2.17 -0.86
N LEU A 122 -0.43 1.63 -2.08
CA LEU A 122 -1.50 0.77 -2.55
C LEU A 122 -1.05 -0.69 -2.39
N HIS A 123 -1.93 -1.53 -1.85
CA HIS A 123 -1.72 -2.97 -1.73
C HIS A 123 -2.74 -3.74 -2.55
N LEU A 124 -2.28 -4.60 -3.45
CA LEU A 124 -3.10 -5.60 -4.12
C LEU A 124 -2.83 -6.96 -3.48
N VAL A 125 -3.82 -7.48 -2.76
CA VAL A 125 -3.70 -8.69 -1.94
C VAL A 125 -4.19 -9.89 -2.71
N HIS A 126 -3.33 -10.89 -2.81
CA HIS A 126 -3.60 -12.15 -3.49
C HIS A 126 -3.42 -13.33 -2.54
N TRP A 127 -4.04 -14.46 -2.87
CA TRP A 127 -3.86 -15.70 -2.10
C TRP A 127 -3.59 -16.91 -2.99
N ASN A 128 -2.81 -17.85 -2.46
CA ASN A 128 -2.26 -19.00 -3.17
C ASN A 128 -3.35 -20.06 -3.41
N THR A 129 -3.84 -20.11 -4.64
CA THR A 129 -4.86 -21.08 -5.06
C THR A 129 -4.26 -22.42 -5.51
N SER A 130 -2.94 -22.49 -5.71
CA SER A 130 -2.26 -23.76 -5.98
C SER A 130 -2.25 -24.66 -4.74
N LYS A 131 -2.21 -24.08 -3.53
CA LYS A 131 -2.00 -24.80 -2.27
C LYS A 131 -3.19 -24.79 -1.31
N TYR A 132 -4.01 -23.74 -1.31
CA TYR A 132 -5.11 -23.59 -0.35
C TYR A 132 -6.47 -23.55 -1.02
N LYS A 133 -7.52 -23.91 -0.29
CA LYS A 133 -8.89 -23.93 -0.82
C LYS A 133 -9.63 -22.61 -0.59
N THR A 134 -9.21 -21.84 0.42
CA THR A 134 -9.83 -20.58 0.79
C THR A 134 -8.80 -19.53 1.17
N PHE A 135 -9.17 -18.25 1.00
CA PHE A 135 -8.37 -17.12 1.50
C PHE A 135 -8.07 -17.26 3.01
N ALA A 136 -9.05 -17.68 3.80
CA ALA A 136 -8.91 -17.80 5.25
C ALA A 136 -7.88 -18.86 5.70
N GLU A 137 -7.75 -19.95 4.94
CA GLU A 137 -6.68 -20.94 5.12
C GLU A 137 -5.33 -20.36 4.71
N ALA A 138 -5.26 -19.76 3.52
CA ALA A 138 -4.04 -19.18 2.98
C ALA A 138 -3.48 -18.08 3.90
N ALA A 139 -4.34 -17.20 4.44
CA ALA A 139 -3.95 -16.09 5.29
C ALA A 139 -3.28 -16.52 6.62
N LYS A 140 -3.35 -17.81 6.98
CA LYS A 140 -2.70 -18.39 8.16
C LYS A 140 -1.40 -19.15 7.82
N ALA A 141 -1.11 -19.35 6.54
CA ALA A 141 0.04 -20.12 6.08
C ALA A 141 1.18 -19.22 5.60
N PRO A 142 2.46 -19.59 5.82
CA PRO A 142 3.61 -18.71 5.59
C PRO A 142 3.82 -18.26 4.14
N ASP A 143 3.31 -19.03 3.18
CA ASP A 143 3.34 -18.80 1.73
C ASP A 143 1.94 -18.60 1.13
N GLY A 144 0.93 -18.37 1.98
CA GLY A 144 -0.45 -18.34 1.53
C GLY A 144 -0.88 -17.04 0.89
N LEU A 145 -0.21 -15.91 1.15
CA LEU A 145 -0.53 -14.62 0.56
C LEU A 145 0.65 -14.04 -0.25
N ALA A 146 0.31 -13.27 -1.28
CA ALA A 146 1.23 -12.42 -2.01
C ALA A 146 0.65 -11.02 -2.13
N VAL A 147 1.44 -9.99 -1.81
CA VAL A 147 0.99 -8.60 -1.88
C VAL A 147 1.87 -7.82 -2.84
N LEU A 148 1.25 -7.24 -3.87
CA LEU A 148 1.89 -6.24 -4.71
C LEU A 148 1.72 -4.88 -4.02
N GLY A 149 2.82 -4.23 -3.68
CA GLY A 149 2.81 -2.88 -3.12
C GLY A 149 3.28 -1.84 -4.12
N VAL A 150 2.56 -0.72 -4.21
CA VAL A 150 2.83 0.40 -5.12
C VAL A 150 2.85 1.70 -4.32
N PHE A 151 3.98 2.41 -4.36
CA PHE A 151 4.08 3.73 -3.72
C PHE A 151 3.28 4.79 -4.47
N LEU A 152 2.66 5.71 -3.74
CA LEU A 152 1.95 6.87 -4.28
C LEU A 152 2.76 8.14 -4.04
N LYS A 153 3.10 8.85 -5.12
CA LYS A 153 3.76 10.16 -5.05
C LYS A 153 2.80 11.25 -5.51
N VAL A 154 2.81 12.40 -4.85
CA VAL A 154 1.99 13.53 -5.30
C VAL A 154 2.54 14.07 -6.62
N GLY A 155 1.68 14.16 -7.63
CA GLY A 155 2.02 14.58 -8.98
C GLY A 155 0.78 14.77 -9.84
N LYS A 156 0.82 14.29 -11.09
CA LYS A 156 -0.34 14.31 -12.00
C LYS A 156 -1.49 13.47 -11.43
N ALA A 157 -2.73 13.88 -11.72
CA ALA A 157 -3.90 13.06 -11.43
C ALA A 157 -3.82 11.72 -12.17
N HIS A 158 -4.06 10.63 -11.45
CA HIS A 158 -4.08 9.29 -12.02
C HIS A 158 -5.48 8.96 -12.54
N GLU A 159 -5.60 8.56 -13.80
CA GLU A 159 -6.91 8.30 -14.43
C GLU A 159 -7.69 7.19 -13.73
N GLU A 160 -7.06 6.03 -13.49
CA GLU A 160 -7.77 4.91 -12.85
C GLU A 160 -8.10 5.16 -11.37
N MET A 161 -7.23 5.87 -10.63
CA MET A 161 -7.51 6.29 -9.24
C MET A 161 -8.64 7.32 -9.17
N ASP A 162 -8.82 8.13 -10.23
CA ASP A 162 -9.90 9.12 -10.30
C ASP A 162 -11.27 8.47 -10.25
N LYS A 163 -11.44 7.31 -10.91
CA LYS A 163 -12.67 6.53 -10.84
C LYS A 163 -13.00 6.13 -9.39
N ILE A 164 -11.99 5.65 -8.64
CA ILE A 164 -12.15 5.30 -7.22
C ILE A 164 -12.51 6.56 -6.43
N ALA A 165 -11.75 7.64 -6.59
CA ALA A 165 -11.93 8.89 -5.85
C ALA A 165 -13.34 9.50 -6.06
N ARG A 166 -13.90 9.43 -7.28
CA ARG A 166 -15.27 9.88 -7.57
C ARG A 166 -16.35 9.07 -6.86
N LEU A 167 -16.07 7.81 -6.53
CA LEU A 167 -17.01 6.93 -5.84
C LEU A 167 -16.93 7.07 -4.31
N LEU A 168 -15.81 7.52 -3.75
CA LEU A 168 -15.62 7.63 -2.30
C LEU A 168 -16.66 8.48 -1.54
N PRO A 169 -17.24 9.55 -2.10
CA PRO A 169 -18.34 10.27 -1.43
C PRO A 169 -19.56 9.39 -1.11
N TYR A 170 -19.82 8.34 -1.93
CA TYR A 170 -20.92 7.39 -1.74
C TYR A 170 -20.60 6.29 -0.73
N VAL A 171 -19.33 6.14 -0.34
CA VAL A 171 -18.87 5.24 0.73
C VAL A 171 -18.14 5.99 1.85
N SER A 172 -18.64 7.18 2.17
CA SER A 172 -17.96 8.11 3.07
C SER A 172 -17.86 7.62 4.51
N HIS A 173 -18.76 6.73 4.96
CA HIS A 173 -18.81 6.24 6.34
C HIS A 173 -18.46 4.77 6.43
N LYS A 174 -18.03 4.34 7.63
CA LYS A 174 -17.78 2.93 7.90
C LYS A 174 -19.04 2.12 7.58
N ASP A 175 -18.82 0.93 7.03
CA ASP A 175 -19.82 -0.05 6.62
C ASP A 175 -20.63 0.37 5.39
N ASP A 176 -20.42 1.58 4.86
CA ASP A 176 -20.91 1.91 3.52
C ASP A 176 -20.24 1.01 2.48
N CYS A 177 -21.04 0.53 1.53
CA CYS A 177 -20.64 -0.37 0.46
C CYS A 177 -21.47 -0.08 -0.79
N ILE A 178 -20.82 -0.04 -1.95
CA ILE A 178 -21.48 0.06 -3.26
C ILE A 178 -20.96 -0.98 -4.23
N GLU A 179 -21.78 -1.37 -5.20
CA GLU A 179 -21.35 -2.16 -6.36
C GLU A 179 -20.68 -1.27 -7.41
N ILE A 180 -19.63 -1.79 -8.04
CA ILE A 180 -18.87 -1.10 -9.07
C ILE A 180 -19.50 -1.42 -10.43
N ASN A 181 -20.22 -0.45 -10.99
CA ASN A 181 -20.88 -0.58 -12.29
C ASN A 181 -19.99 -0.15 -13.46
N GLU A 182 -19.13 0.86 -13.26
CA GLU A 182 -18.11 1.25 -14.23
C GLU A 182 -16.80 0.49 -13.96
N PRO A 183 -16.22 -0.21 -14.94
CA PRO A 183 -15.01 -0.99 -14.73
C PRO A 183 -13.84 -0.17 -14.18
N ILE A 184 -13.29 -0.63 -13.05
CA ILE A 184 -12.02 -0.18 -12.48
C ILE A 184 -11.00 -1.30 -12.69
N ASP A 185 -10.02 -1.05 -13.54
CA ASP A 185 -8.99 -1.99 -13.98
C ASP A 185 -7.78 -2.00 -13.03
N PRO A 186 -7.59 -3.05 -12.21
CA PRO A 186 -6.49 -3.10 -11.25
C PRO A 186 -5.11 -3.07 -11.92
N SER A 187 -5.00 -3.51 -13.18
CA SER A 187 -3.72 -3.54 -13.90
C SER A 187 -3.21 -2.14 -14.23
N LYS A 188 -4.11 -1.16 -14.34
CA LYS A 188 -3.77 0.25 -14.58
C LYS A 188 -3.32 0.98 -13.32
N LEU A 189 -3.49 0.38 -12.14
CA LEU A 189 -2.97 0.91 -10.88
C LEU A 189 -1.56 0.40 -10.56
N LEU A 190 -1.00 -0.46 -11.42
CA LEU A 190 0.39 -0.89 -11.33
C LEU A 190 1.29 0.01 -12.19
N PRO A 191 2.56 0.20 -11.81
CA PRO A 191 3.49 0.98 -12.62
C PRO A 191 3.65 0.42 -14.03
N VAL A 192 3.65 1.31 -15.01
CA VAL A 192 3.75 0.93 -16.43
C VAL A 192 5.14 0.35 -16.71
N ARG A 193 5.18 -0.81 -17.38
CA ARG A 193 6.41 -1.39 -17.92
C ARG A 193 6.96 -0.46 -19.02
N GLY A 194 8.04 0.26 -18.73
CA GLY A 194 8.91 0.85 -19.76
C GLY A 194 8.28 1.86 -20.72
N GLY A 195 7.85 3.00 -20.21
CA GLY A 195 7.91 4.28 -20.95
C GLY A 195 8.75 5.26 -20.14
N ARG A 196 9.74 5.92 -20.77
CA ARG A 196 10.45 7.04 -20.12
C ARG A 196 9.38 8.01 -19.61
N ALA A 197 9.42 8.35 -18.32
CA ALA A 197 8.69 9.52 -17.86
C ALA A 197 9.21 10.68 -18.71
N GLY A 198 8.37 11.19 -19.61
CA GLY A 198 8.75 12.32 -20.44
C GLY A 198 9.20 13.44 -19.51
N SER A 199 10.43 13.90 -19.68
CA SER A 199 10.93 15.12 -19.05
C SER A 199 10.10 16.29 -19.58
N SER A 200 8.91 16.47 -19.03
CA SER A 200 8.19 17.72 -19.20
C SER A 200 8.79 18.67 -18.18
N ASN A 201 9.62 19.60 -18.68
CA ASN A 201 9.91 20.84 -17.98
C ASN A 201 8.56 21.55 -17.74
N SER A 202 7.91 21.26 -16.63
CA SER A 202 6.90 22.14 -16.07
C SER A 202 7.60 23.02 -15.05
N ALA A 203 7.65 24.31 -15.34
CA ALA A 203 8.15 25.31 -14.41
C ALA A 203 7.37 25.15 -13.10
N ALA A 204 8.08 24.82 -12.02
CA ALA A 204 7.52 24.80 -10.68
C ALA A 204 6.98 26.20 -10.35
N GLN A 205 5.67 26.37 -10.46
CA GLN A 205 5.00 27.56 -9.98
C GLN A 205 5.03 27.51 -8.46
N ARG A 206 5.87 28.37 -7.88
CA ARG A 206 6.06 28.51 -6.44
C ARG A 206 4.72 28.86 -5.77
N CYS A 207 4.08 27.88 -5.15
CA CYS A 207 3.07 28.12 -4.12
C CYS A 207 3.80 28.56 -2.84
N VAL A 208 3.88 29.87 -2.62
CA VAL A 208 4.24 30.44 -1.32
C VAL A 208 3.05 30.30 -0.40
N ASN A 209 3.11 29.34 0.53
CA ASN A 209 2.17 29.24 1.65
C ASN A 209 2.89 29.74 2.94
N PRO A 210 2.30 30.66 3.72
CA PRO A 210 3.01 31.44 4.73
C PRO A 210 3.07 30.75 6.11
N CYS A 211 3.65 29.55 6.18
CA CYS A 211 3.96 28.91 7.47
C CYS A 211 5.36 28.26 7.48
N MET A 212 6.37 29.04 7.07
CA MET A 212 7.76 28.74 7.40
C MET A 212 8.47 30.02 7.85
N ARG A 213 8.53 30.21 9.17
CA ARG A 213 9.59 30.96 9.82
C ARG A 213 10.18 30.08 10.90
N TRP A 214 11.24 29.36 10.56
CA TRP A 214 12.43 29.19 11.40
C TRP A 214 13.52 28.61 10.49
N ALA A 215 14.32 29.51 9.94
CA ALA A 215 15.48 29.18 9.12
C ALA A 215 16.73 29.15 10.00
N GLY A 216 17.65 28.23 9.71
CA GLY A 216 19.07 28.49 9.90
C GLY A 216 19.86 27.46 10.69
N ARG A 217 20.25 26.36 10.04
CA ARG A 217 21.67 25.95 9.96
C ARG A 217 21.88 25.14 8.70
N ILE A 218 22.69 25.71 7.81
CA ILE A 218 23.10 25.15 6.53
C ILE A 218 24.04 23.98 6.82
N ILE A 219 23.51 22.76 6.75
CA ILE A 219 24.28 21.60 6.30
C ILE A 219 23.95 21.51 4.81
N ARG A 220 24.94 21.72 3.94
CA ARG A 220 24.78 21.42 2.52
C ARG A 220 24.45 19.92 2.43
N PRO A 221 23.35 19.49 1.80
CA PRO A 221 23.13 18.07 1.58
C PRO A 221 24.31 17.56 0.76
N ALA A 222 24.92 16.47 1.21
CA ALA A 222 25.84 15.71 0.38
C ALA A 222 25.17 15.45 -0.98
N GLU A 223 25.94 15.53 -2.06
CA GLU A 223 25.47 15.24 -3.41
C GLU A 223 24.70 13.92 -3.41
N ASN A 224 23.40 14.02 -3.68
CA ASN A 224 22.44 12.94 -3.51
C ASN A 224 22.67 11.91 -4.62
N LYS A 225 23.43 10.85 -4.34
CA LYS A 225 23.51 9.66 -5.21
C LYS A 225 22.20 8.85 -5.21
N GLY A 226 21.22 9.18 -4.35
CA GLY A 226 19.99 8.40 -4.15
C GLY A 226 18.79 8.90 -4.95
N SER A 227 18.54 8.32 -6.13
CA SER A 227 17.20 8.27 -6.76
C SER A 227 17.09 7.36 -8.00
N GLN A 228 18.17 6.72 -8.46
CA GLN A 228 18.18 6.01 -9.76
C GLN A 228 17.25 4.79 -9.83
N TRP A 229 16.96 4.14 -8.70
CA TRP A 229 16.08 2.97 -8.66
C TRP A 229 14.64 3.28 -9.10
N GLN A 230 14.20 4.54 -9.07
CA GLN A 230 12.84 4.94 -9.49
C GLN A 230 12.63 4.82 -11.00
N ASP A 231 13.70 4.74 -11.79
CA ASP A 231 13.64 4.51 -13.24
C ASP A 231 13.66 3.03 -13.60
N ASP A 232 13.93 2.16 -12.63
CA ASP A 232 13.97 0.71 -12.79
C ASP A 232 12.55 0.14 -12.68
N ASN A 233 12.10 -0.59 -13.70
CA ASN A 233 10.80 -1.25 -13.66
C ASN A 233 10.76 -2.43 -12.68
N GLY A 234 11.88 -2.80 -12.04
CA GLY A 234 11.99 -3.91 -11.09
C GLY A 234 11.19 -3.77 -9.79
N TYR A 235 11.47 -4.68 -8.86
CA TYR A 235 10.81 -4.77 -7.57
C TYR A 235 11.75 -5.31 -6.49
N TRP A 236 11.42 -5.00 -5.24
CA TRP A 236 11.96 -5.67 -4.05
C TRP A 236 11.01 -6.77 -3.60
N THR A 237 11.54 -7.81 -2.97
CA THR A 237 10.74 -8.88 -2.38
C THR A 237 11.35 -9.42 -1.09
N TYR A 238 10.49 -9.76 -0.14
CA TYR A 238 10.86 -10.38 1.13
C TYR A 238 9.64 -11.11 1.74
N LEU A 239 9.89 -12.02 2.69
CA LEU A 239 8.84 -12.66 3.47
C LEU A 239 8.45 -11.80 4.66
N GLY A 240 7.16 -11.53 4.80
CA GLY A 240 6.62 -10.60 5.76
C GLY A 240 5.27 -11.02 6.36
N SER A 241 4.53 -10.02 6.83
CA SER A 241 3.22 -10.19 7.43
C SER A 241 2.17 -9.31 6.77
N LEU A 242 0.91 -9.55 7.14
CA LEU A 242 -0.11 -8.50 7.06
C LEU A 242 0.29 -7.30 7.92
N THR A 243 -0.04 -6.10 7.48
CA THR A 243 0.27 -4.84 8.18
C THR A 243 -0.90 -4.34 9.04
N THR A 244 -1.98 -5.12 9.11
CA THR A 244 -3.12 -4.92 10.00
C THR A 244 -3.37 -6.20 10.80
N PRO A 245 -3.99 -6.11 11.99
CA PRO A 245 -4.38 -7.28 12.77
C PRO A 245 -5.18 -8.30 11.94
N PRO A 246 -4.89 -9.61 12.08
CA PRO A 246 -4.09 -10.22 13.15
C PRO A 246 -2.56 -10.18 12.95
N CYS A 247 -2.04 -9.52 11.91
CA CYS A 247 -0.60 -9.43 11.63
C CYS A 247 0.08 -10.78 11.33
N ASN A 248 -0.64 -11.73 10.72
CA ASN A 248 -0.10 -13.05 10.38
C ASN A 248 1.11 -12.94 9.43
N GLU A 249 2.17 -13.70 9.71
CA GLU A 249 3.37 -13.80 8.87
C GLU A 249 3.17 -14.75 7.68
N SER A 250 2.22 -14.40 6.82
CA SER A 250 1.74 -15.20 5.69
C SER A 250 2.00 -14.59 4.33
N VAL A 251 2.76 -13.48 4.26
CA VAL A 251 2.83 -12.62 3.07
C VAL A 251 4.20 -12.72 2.41
N THR A 252 4.21 -13.05 1.12
CA THR A 252 5.32 -12.70 0.22
C THR A 252 5.10 -11.29 -0.33
N TRP A 253 5.95 -10.35 0.07
CA TRP A 253 5.86 -8.96 -0.40
C TRP A 253 6.56 -8.81 -1.74
N ILE A 254 5.95 -8.03 -2.64
CA ILE A 254 6.53 -7.63 -3.93
C ILE A 254 6.28 -6.12 -4.08
N LEU A 255 7.31 -5.32 -3.83
CA LEU A 255 7.24 -3.86 -3.81
C LEU A 255 7.84 -3.30 -5.09
N PHE A 256 7.02 -2.69 -5.94
CA PHE A 256 7.53 -2.08 -7.16
C PHE A 256 8.46 -0.91 -6.84
N LYS A 257 9.59 -0.85 -7.53
CA LYS A 257 10.53 0.28 -7.45
C LYS A 257 9.93 1.55 -8.06
N ARG A 258 8.98 1.43 -8.99
CA ARG A 258 8.27 2.59 -9.53
C ARG A 258 7.06 2.93 -8.66
N TYR A 259 6.92 4.21 -8.38
CA TYR A 259 5.68 4.76 -7.85
C TYR A 259 4.70 5.10 -8.98
N ILE A 260 3.44 5.29 -8.62
CA ILE A 260 2.46 6.00 -9.48
C ILE A 260 2.22 7.41 -8.92
N GLU A 261 1.93 8.34 -9.81
CA GLU A 261 1.56 9.70 -9.40
C GLU A 261 0.07 9.76 -9.11
N VAL A 262 -0.32 10.44 -8.04
CA VAL A 262 -1.71 10.81 -7.73
C VAL A 262 -1.76 12.30 -7.41
N SER A 263 -2.86 12.96 -7.72
CA SER A 263 -2.98 14.39 -7.40
C SER A 263 -3.23 14.60 -5.91
N HIS A 264 -2.85 15.78 -5.41
CA HIS A 264 -3.21 16.24 -4.06
C HIS A 264 -4.73 16.15 -3.82
N HIS A 265 -5.54 16.51 -4.83
CA HIS A 265 -6.99 16.46 -4.75
C HIS A 265 -7.51 15.04 -4.51
N GLN A 266 -6.99 14.05 -5.24
CA GLN A 266 -7.35 12.64 -5.07
C GLN A 266 -7.02 12.15 -3.65
N LEU A 267 -5.83 12.44 -3.13
CA LEU A 267 -5.48 12.09 -1.74
C LEU A 267 -6.34 12.82 -0.71
N ASN A 268 -6.71 14.07 -0.97
CA ASN A 268 -7.59 14.80 -0.06
C ASN A 268 -8.99 14.17 0.04
N ILE A 269 -9.49 13.56 -1.04
CA ILE A 269 -10.73 12.79 -0.98
C ILE A 269 -10.58 11.59 -0.03
N PHE A 270 -9.43 10.90 -0.03
CA PHE A 270 -9.19 9.75 0.86
C PHE A 270 -9.22 10.20 2.33
N ARG A 271 -8.58 11.34 2.61
CA ARG A 271 -8.50 11.95 3.95
C ARG A 271 -9.86 12.41 4.50
N ASN A 272 -10.91 12.42 3.70
CA ASN A 272 -12.28 12.77 4.12
C ASN A 272 -13.15 11.57 4.50
N LEU A 273 -12.68 10.33 4.29
CA LEU A 273 -13.42 9.13 4.72
C LEU A 273 -13.59 9.13 6.24
N ARG A 274 -14.73 8.64 6.72
CA ARG A 274 -15.04 8.54 8.16
C ARG A 274 -14.77 7.13 8.67
N LYS A 275 -14.28 7.06 9.91
CA LYS A 275 -13.99 5.82 10.64
C LYS A 275 -15.23 5.16 11.24
N PHE A 276 -16.34 5.89 11.33
CA PHE A 276 -17.55 5.50 12.06
C PHE A 276 -18.76 5.37 11.13
N PRO A 277 -19.76 4.55 11.50
CA PRO A 277 -21.01 4.45 10.77
C PRO A 277 -21.75 5.80 10.72
N ARG A 278 -22.67 5.92 9.77
CA ARG A 278 -23.50 7.12 9.62
C ARG A 278 -24.36 7.35 10.86
N GLY A 279 -24.29 8.55 11.42
CA GLY A 279 -25.06 8.94 12.61
C GLY A 279 -24.38 8.60 13.94
N GLU A 280 -23.21 7.95 13.92
CA GLU A 280 -22.39 7.76 15.12
C GLU A 280 -21.32 8.85 15.25
N GLU A 281 -21.15 9.38 16.46
CA GLU A 281 -20.10 10.35 16.77
C GLU A 281 -18.77 9.65 17.09
N CYS A 282 -17.66 10.33 16.79
CA CYS A 282 -16.33 9.85 17.12
C CYS A 282 -16.08 9.94 18.63
N PRO A 283 -16.04 8.82 19.38
CA PRO A 283 -15.93 8.85 20.83
C PRO A 283 -14.57 9.35 21.32
N CYS A 284 -13.52 9.29 20.48
CA CYS A 284 -12.17 9.70 20.83
C CYS A 284 -11.84 11.15 20.42
N HIS A 285 -12.71 11.84 19.67
CA HIS A 285 -12.47 13.13 18.99
C HIS A 285 -11.16 13.22 18.17
N GLU A 286 -10.41 12.11 18.03
CA GLU A 286 -9.11 12.09 17.39
C GLU A 286 -9.27 12.24 15.87
N ASN A 287 -8.53 13.17 15.28
CA ASN A 287 -8.60 13.50 13.85
C ASN A 287 -10.04 13.77 13.36
N HIS A 288 -10.93 14.26 14.21
CA HIS A 288 -12.35 14.51 13.88
C HIS A 288 -13.06 13.29 13.25
N GLY A 289 -12.65 12.07 13.63
CA GLY A 289 -13.23 10.83 13.12
C GLY A 289 -12.97 10.52 11.65
N VAL A 290 -12.02 11.21 11.00
CA VAL A 290 -11.59 10.86 9.63
C VAL A 290 -10.54 9.76 9.61
N VAL A 291 -10.50 8.99 8.53
CA VAL A 291 -9.48 8.00 8.21
C VAL A 291 -8.24 8.76 7.73
N ILE A 292 -7.27 8.89 8.62
CA ILE A 292 -5.99 9.55 8.36
C ILE A 292 -4.89 8.86 9.17
N ASN A 293 -3.67 8.86 8.64
CA ASN A 293 -2.54 8.14 9.22
C ASN A 293 -2.87 6.65 9.45
N ASN A 294 -3.54 6.04 8.48
CA ASN A 294 -3.95 4.65 8.55
C ASN A 294 -2.82 3.70 8.14
N PHE A 295 -1.60 3.93 8.62
CA PHE A 295 -0.42 3.13 8.30
C PHE A 295 0.29 2.66 9.57
N ARG A 296 0.84 1.46 9.52
CA ARG A 296 1.75 0.89 10.52
C ARG A 296 3.16 1.42 10.27
N PRO A 297 3.93 1.78 11.31
CA PRO A 297 5.33 2.20 11.13
C PRO A 297 6.22 1.02 10.67
N PRO A 298 7.35 1.29 9.99
CA PRO A 298 8.37 0.30 9.69
C PRO A 298 8.82 -0.47 10.93
N LEU A 299 8.92 -1.79 10.80
CA LEU A 299 9.38 -2.72 11.82
C LEU A 299 10.77 -3.27 11.46
N PRO A 300 11.49 -3.85 12.44
CA PRO A 300 12.81 -4.41 12.18
C PRO A 300 12.79 -5.47 11.07
N LEU A 301 13.72 -5.35 10.11
CA LEU A 301 13.93 -6.40 9.12
C LEU A 301 14.39 -7.72 9.78
N GLY A 302 15.13 -7.63 10.88
CA GLY A 302 15.67 -8.78 11.60
C GLY A 302 16.73 -9.49 10.76
N ASN A 303 16.70 -10.82 10.74
CA ASN A 303 17.62 -11.66 9.96
C ASN A 303 17.12 -11.95 8.53
N ARG A 304 16.04 -11.29 8.08
CA ARG A 304 15.51 -11.48 6.74
C ARG A 304 16.37 -10.77 5.71
N VAL A 305 16.44 -11.33 4.52
CA VAL A 305 17.07 -10.72 3.35
C VAL A 305 15.99 -10.08 2.48
N LEU A 306 16.20 -8.81 2.13
CA LEU A 306 15.47 -8.15 1.04
C LEU A 306 16.20 -8.46 -0.27
N ARG A 307 15.48 -9.05 -1.21
CA ARG A 307 16.01 -9.34 -2.55
C ARG A 307 15.45 -8.36 -3.55
N GLU A 308 16.19 -8.08 -4.62
CA GLU A 308 15.66 -7.33 -5.75
C GLU A 308 15.86 -8.00 -7.10
N CYS A 309 14.94 -7.68 -7.99
CA CYS A 309 15.13 -7.80 -9.42
C CYS A 309 15.27 -6.39 -10.01
N GLY A 310 16.13 -6.28 -11.02
CA GLY A 310 16.15 -5.14 -11.93
C GLY A 310 14.96 -5.17 -12.89
N SER A 311 15.05 -4.45 -14.01
CA SER A 311 13.97 -4.39 -15.00
C SER A 311 13.73 -5.76 -15.62
N PHE A 312 12.49 -6.25 -15.51
CA PHE A 312 11.99 -7.50 -16.08
C PHE A 312 11.55 -7.39 -17.55
#